data_AF-A0A966IWT7-F1
#
_entry.id   AF-A0A966IWT7-F1
#
_cell.length_a   1.000
_cell.length_b   1.000
_cell.length_c   1.000
_cell.angle_alpha   90.00
_cell.angle_beta   90.00
_cell.angle_gamma   90.00
#
_symmetry.space_group_name_H-M   'P 1'
#
loop_
_entity.id
_entity.type
_entity.pdbx_description
1 polymer ?
#
loop_
_entity_poly.entity_id
_entity_poly.type
_entity_poly.pdbx_seq_one_letter_code
_entity_poly.pdbx_strand_id
1 'polypeptide(L)'
;MKEKLFQRRPFITEQKAPEITEGGEVSWLEPGSGKVQSGIWHRTFTGEDGYVDWSHFSYTPEYRNSLMATVIEVDQPEWRKLVVESQGPVQVWINGKIVLSTSRFGYMQPLSHEIETLLPSGISTLVICQWQISLREVRHAVRVRVDGLPVRIVIPSQGADEFASEIAERELSQVAIKRWARTNGFVEFFGPPGLRLRIKERRSLGTGLSIKLNQGITKVAISDIKDLALQAKKASGQSIDGDVTATMLDTGEVFLEVRVDSDTTPVLRIFRTAQVPAKCRTKVVKKNASQWRNEVLDHVAGSYPSSARALARLQNDSKYVVTREDLAPALSMINTRADCADFEAVGLVNVLHRFPNNQWANNLRDDVKSALINFKYWIDQPGLDAMCYFTENHQLVWHTAEHLIGDFYSDEKFKNSGMSGTEHSRHGGEMALEWLKRKLEGGFSEFDSNAYLAIDTLALVSLLEFSPNSEIRSFAEALLDRTLLSLASNSWRGIHGAAHGRSYTTTFRSSRFEETAPIMWALWGMGSLNLAVLPVTTLITATRYEIPELIVKVAHSVDKKWEGRQVYRGKYRFTSVHPYRITDLGCRVCRNMFGE
;
A
#
# COMPACT_ATOMS: atom_id res chain seq x y z
N MET A 1 5.28 -23.86 -2.66
CA MET A 1 6.46 -23.06 -3.09
C MET A 1 7.26 -22.56 -1.91
N LYS A 2 6.70 -21.75 -1.00
CA LYS A 2 7.41 -21.18 0.17
C LYS A 2 8.18 -22.22 0.99
N GLU A 3 7.56 -23.37 1.30
CA GLU A 3 8.21 -24.49 1.99
C GLU A 3 9.45 -25.02 1.24
N LYS A 4 9.36 -25.20 -0.08
CA LYS A 4 10.49 -25.67 -0.90
C LYS A 4 11.65 -24.68 -0.89
N LEU A 5 11.36 -23.38 -0.84
CA LEU A 5 12.39 -22.34 -0.74
C LEU A 5 13.00 -22.30 0.66
N PHE A 6 12.20 -22.45 1.71
CA PHE A 6 12.68 -22.54 3.08
C PHE A 6 13.57 -23.77 3.31
N GLN A 7 13.25 -24.92 2.71
CA GLN A 7 14.10 -26.13 2.76
C GLN A 7 15.51 -25.89 2.19
N ARG A 8 15.66 -24.93 1.27
CA ARG A 8 16.96 -24.50 0.73
C ARG A 8 17.62 -23.40 1.55
N ARG A 9 16.89 -22.80 2.48
CA ARG A 9 17.33 -21.69 3.34
C ARG A 9 16.88 -21.89 4.80
N PRO A 10 17.24 -23.00 5.46
CA PRO A 10 16.80 -23.29 6.81
C PRO A 10 17.44 -22.33 7.83
N PHE A 11 16.87 -22.29 9.03
CA PHE A 11 17.50 -21.62 10.17
C PHE A 11 18.87 -22.22 10.48
N ILE A 12 19.79 -21.36 10.96
CA ILE A 12 21.11 -21.78 11.43
C ILE A 12 21.01 -22.05 12.93
N THR A 13 21.17 -23.30 13.33
CA THR A 13 21.02 -23.76 14.72
C THR A 13 22.23 -23.46 15.58
N GLU A 14 23.42 -23.43 14.99
CA GLU A 14 24.70 -23.16 15.68
C GLU A 14 25.06 -21.68 15.59
N GLN A 15 24.38 -20.85 16.39
CA GLN A 15 24.73 -19.43 16.54
C GLN A 15 24.52 -18.95 17.97
N LYS A 16 25.39 -18.04 18.42
CA LYS A 16 25.32 -17.46 19.76
C LYS A 16 24.10 -16.54 19.86
N ALA A 17 23.30 -16.68 20.93
CA ALA A 17 22.23 -15.75 21.20
C ALA A 17 22.81 -14.33 21.39
N PRO A 18 22.21 -13.31 20.77
CA PRO A 18 22.67 -11.93 20.91
C PRO A 18 22.48 -11.43 22.34
N GLU A 19 23.32 -10.48 22.75
CA GLU A 19 23.05 -9.70 23.95
C GLU A 19 21.80 -8.85 23.74
N ILE A 20 20.89 -8.86 24.72
CA ILE A 20 19.60 -8.18 24.64
C ILE A 20 19.70 -6.89 25.45
N THR A 21 20.03 -5.79 24.77
CA THR A 21 20.10 -4.46 25.38
C THR A 21 19.50 -3.45 24.42
N GLU A 22 18.49 -2.69 24.86
CA GLU A 22 17.88 -1.62 24.06
C GLU A 22 18.94 -0.64 23.55
N GLY A 23 18.91 -0.33 22.25
CA GLY A 23 19.91 0.53 21.61
C GLY A 23 21.28 -0.13 21.40
N GLY A 24 21.48 -1.35 21.90
CA GLY A 24 22.70 -2.13 21.68
C GLY A 24 22.78 -2.71 20.28
N GLU A 25 24.01 -2.97 19.83
CA GLU A 25 24.28 -3.63 18.55
C GLU A 25 23.83 -5.10 18.59
N VAL A 26 23.31 -5.57 17.45
CA VAL A 26 22.94 -6.97 17.26
C VAL A 26 23.55 -7.48 15.96
N SER A 27 24.08 -8.71 16.00
CA SER A 27 24.54 -9.42 14.81
C SER A 27 23.92 -10.82 14.77
N TRP A 28 23.47 -11.24 13.59
CA TRP A 28 22.70 -12.47 13.40
C TRP A 28 23.05 -13.15 12.07
N LEU A 29 23.14 -14.48 12.05
CA LEU A 29 23.36 -15.22 10.81
C LEU A 29 22.03 -15.41 10.08
N GLU A 30 21.92 -14.86 8.88
CA GLU A 30 20.68 -14.95 8.11
C GLU A 30 20.38 -16.41 7.69
N PRO A 31 19.12 -16.88 7.80
CA PRO A 31 18.74 -18.23 7.39
C PRO A 31 19.12 -18.54 5.94
N GLY A 32 19.73 -19.71 5.74
CA GLY A 32 20.19 -20.21 4.44
C GLY A 32 21.57 -19.73 3.99
N SER A 33 21.80 -18.42 3.88
CA SER A 33 23.08 -17.91 3.34
C SER A 33 24.19 -17.79 4.38
N GLY A 34 23.86 -17.72 5.67
CA GLY A 34 24.86 -17.57 6.74
C GLY A 34 25.63 -16.26 6.70
N LYS A 35 25.17 -15.28 5.91
CA LYS A 35 25.71 -13.93 5.93
C LYS A 35 25.36 -13.30 7.28
N VAL A 36 26.34 -12.62 7.88
CA VAL A 36 26.12 -11.82 9.08
C VAL A 36 25.31 -10.59 8.69
N GLN A 37 24.15 -10.43 9.33
CA GLN A 37 23.39 -9.19 9.34
C GLN A 37 23.62 -8.49 10.67
N SER A 38 23.88 -7.19 10.64
CA SER A 38 24.06 -6.36 11.82
C SER A 38 23.00 -5.27 11.88
N GLY A 39 22.62 -4.87 13.08
CA GLY A 39 21.62 -3.85 13.33
C GLY A 39 21.67 -3.35 14.76
N ILE A 40 20.60 -2.67 15.17
CA ILE A 40 20.45 -2.13 16.53
C ILE A 40 19.12 -2.61 17.10
N TRP A 41 19.11 -2.96 18.38
CA TRP A 41 17.87 -3.27 19.09
C TRP A 41 16.99 -2.04 19.24
N HIS A 42 15.75 -2.15 18.75
CA HIS A 42 14.73 -1.12 18.91
C HIS A 42 13.60 -1.62 19.79
N ARG A 43 13.27 -0.86 20.84
CA ARG A 43 12.08 -1.12 21.65
C ARG A 43 10.82 -0.97 20.81
N THR A 44 9.88 -1.90 21.00
CA THR A 44 8.54 -1.83 20.44
C THR A 44 7.52 -1.96 21.55
N PHE A 45 6.48 -1.13 21.49
CA PHE A 45 5.27 -1.29 22.29
C PHE A 45 4.25 -2.08 21.45
N THR A 46 3.79 -3.22 21.96
CA THR A 46 2.75 -4.03 21.29
C THR A 46 1.36 -3.49 21.59
N GLY A 47 0.43 -3.64 20.65
CA GLY A 47 -0.98 -3.37 20.91
C GLY A 47 -1.63 -4.42 21.82
N GLU A 48 -2.94 -4.32 22.03
CA GLU A 48 -3.72 -5.33 22.77
C GLU A 48 -3.69 -6.71 22.12
N ASP A 49 -3.42 -6.77 20.81
CA ASP A 49 -3.23 -8.00 20.07
C ASP A 49 -1.91 -8.72 20.39
N GLY A 50 -0.94 -8.03 21.00
CA GLY A 50 0.36 -8.56 21.39
C GLY A 50 1.31 -8.82 20.21
N TYR A 51 0.99 -8.36 19.01
CA TYR A 51 1.83 -8.60 17.83
C TYR A 51 2.95 -7.56 17.71
N VAL A 52 4.14 -8.05 17.43
CA VAL A 52 5.18 -7.24 16.78
C VAL A 52 5.07 -7.47 15.28
N ASP A 53 4.85 -6.39 14.53
CA ASP A 53 4.47 -6.44 13.13
C ASP A 53 5.50 -5.74 12.21
N TRP A 54 6.08 -6.51 11.30
CA TRP A 54 6.92 -6.07 10.19
C TRP A 54 6.31 -6.41 8.82
N SER A 55 5.00 -6.68 8.79
CA SER A 55 4.24 -6.88 7.57
C SER A 55 4.43 -5.69 6.64
N HIS A 56 4.58 -5.99 5.36
CA HIS A 56 4.89 -5.00 4.35
C HIS A 56 4.39 -5.48 2.99
N PHE A 57 4.41 -4.58 2.02
CA PHE A 57 4.10 -4.90 0.64
C PHE A 57 5.36 -4.80 -0.21
N SER A 58 5.94 -5.93 -0.60
CA SER A 58 7.13 -5.94 -1.45
C SER A 58 6.76 -5.93 -2.92
N TYR A 59 7.20 -4.87 -3.61
CA TYR A 59 6.96 -4.70 -5.05
C TYR A 59 7.78 -5.67 -5.89
N THR A 60 8.90 -6.15 -5.37
CA THR A 60 9.73 -7.20 -5.98
C THR A 60 9.93 -8.35 -5.01
N PRO A 61 10.34 -9.55 -5.48
CA PRO A 61 10.56 -10.69 -4.59
C PRO A 61 11.68 -10.44 -3.57
N GLU A 62 11.38 -10.63 -2.29
CA GLU A 62 12.35 -10.49 -1.18
C GLU A 62 12.38 -11.72 -0.27
N TYR A 63 13.54 -11.95 0.34
CA TYR A 63 13.65 -12.80 1.53
C TYR A 63 13.63 -11.90 2.75
N ARG A 64 12.84 -12.28 3.77
CA ARG A 64 12.69 -11.49 4.99
C ARG A 64 13.01 -12.31 6.21
N ASN A 65 13.79 -11.72 7.09
CA ASN A 65 14.11 -12.26 8.39
C ASN A 65 13.88 -11.17 9.43
N SER A 66 13.28 -11.52 10.57
CA SER A 66 13.19 -10.63 11.72
C SER A 66 13.70 -11.32 12.96
N LEU A 67 14.37 -10.55 13.80
CA LEU A 67 14.85 -10.97 15.09
C LEU A 67 14.20 -10.11 16.17
N MET A 68 13.69 -10.75 17.21
CA MET A 68 13.08 -10.09 18.35
C MET A 68 13.50 -10.79 19.63
N ALA A 69 13.53 -10.04 20.72
CA ALA A 69 13.89 -10.58 22.01
C ALA A 69 13.19 -9.84 23.15
N THR A 70 13.05 -10.54 24.27
CA THR A 70 12.58 -9.98 25.53
C THR A 70 13.19 -10.77 26.70
N VAL A 71 13.06 -10.25 27.92
CA VAL A 71 13.50 -10.94 29.14
C VAL A 71 12.28 -11.14 30.03
N ILE A 72 12.06 -12.38 30.44
CA ILE A 72 10.97 -12.78 31.34
C ILE A 72 11.56 -12.97 32.72
N GLU A 73 10.97 -12.35 33.73
CA GLU A 73 11.36 -12.52 35.12
C GLU A 73 10.26 -13.22 35.90
N VAL A 74 10.66 -14.22 36.69
CA VAL A 74 9.81 -14.96 37.62
C VAL A 74 10.50 -15.06 38.98
N ASP A 75 9.76 -14.92 40.08
CA ASP A 75 10.33 -14.93 41.43
C ASP A 75 10.80 -16.32 41.84
N GLN A 76 10.07 -17.37 41.44
CA GLN A 76 10.36 -18.76 41.77
C GLN A 76 10.41 -19.62 40.50
N PRO A 77 11.20 -20.71 40.48
CA PRO A 77 11.23 -21.58 39.32
C PRO A 77 9.86 -22.22 39.08
N GLU A 78 9.33 -22.09 37.88
CA GLU A 78 7.99 -22.58 37.56
C GLU A 78 7.84 -23.00 36.10
N TRP A 79 7.00 -24.02 35.87
CA TRP A 79 6.65 -24.46 34.53
C TRP A 79 5.63 -23.50 33.93
N ARG A 80 5.98 -22.94 32.77
CA ARG A 80 5.10 -22.07 31.99
C ARG A 80 4.86 -22.63 30.61
N LYS A 81 3.70 -22.27 30.08
CA LYS A 81 3.34 -22.54 28.70
C LYS A 81 3.47 -21.24 27.91
N LEU A 82 4.40 -21.22 26.97
CA LEU A 82 4.55 -20.13 26.01
C LEU A 82 3.79 -20.48 24.74
N VAL A 83 2.99 -19.55 24.24
CA VAL A 83 2.27 -19.68 22.98
C VAL A 83 2.83 -18.68 21.99
N VAL A 84 3.51 -19.19 20.96
CA VAL A 84 4.14 -18.41 19.89
C VAL A 84 3.26 -18.49 18.65
N GLU A 85 2.80 -17.33 18.17
CA GLU A 85 1.97 -17.20 16.98
C GLU A 85 2.72 -16.51 15.85
N SER A 86 2.71 -17.11 14.65
CA SER A 86 3.42 -16.59 13.47
C SER A 86 2.83 -17.13 12.16
N GLN A 87 2.82 -16.32 11.09
CA GLN A 87 2.44 -16.78 9.74
C GLN A 87 3.58 -17.51 9.01
N GLY A 88 4.81 -17.39 9.50
CA GLY A 88 5.99 -18.02 8.93
C GLY A 88 6.71 -18.98 9.87
N PRO A 89 7.69 -19.73 9.35
CA PRO A 89 8.66 -20.46 10.16
C PRO A 89 9.24 -19.57 11.26
N VAL A 90 9.34 -20.12 12.46
CA VAL A 90 10.01 -19.48 13.59
C VAL A 90 10.99 -20.44 14.24
N GLN A 91 12.06 -19.88 14.79
CA GLN A 91 12.95 -20.55 15.72
C GLN A 91 13.00 -19.75 17.02
N VAL A 92 12.89 -20.44 18.15
CA VAL A 92 12.74 -19.84 19.48
C VAL A 92 13.82 -20.39 20.40
N TRP A 93 14.51 -19.47 21.09
CA TRP A 93 15.50 -19.78 22.09
C TRP A 93 15.05 -19.27 23.45
N ILE A 94 15.23 -20.09 24.48
CA ILE A 94 15.13 -19.68 25.88
C ILE A 94 16.48 -19.94 26.54
N ASN A 95 17.08 -18.90 27.13
CA ASN A 95 18.40 -18.99 27.77
C ASN A 95 19.46 -19.61 26.85
N GLY A 96 19.42 -19.25 25.56
CA GLY A 96 20.33 -19.77 24.53
C GLY A 96 20.03 -21.18 24.02
N LYS A 97 19.04 -21.89 24.57
CA LYS A 97 18.62 -23.22 24.11
C LYS A 97 17.44 -23.14 23.15
N ILE A 98 17.53 -23.80 22.00
CA ILE A 98 16.40 -23.92 21.06
C ILE A 98 15.29 -24.75 21.72
N VAL A 99 14.09 -24.18 21.82
CA VAL A 99 12.89 -24.83 22.37
C VAL A 99 11.80 -25.04 21.32
N LEU A 100 11.87 -24.33 20.19
CA LEU A 100 10.97 -24.51 19.05
C LEU A 100 11.73 -24.20 17.76
N SER A 101 11.49 -25.02 16.72
CA SER A 101 11.92 -24.73 15.35
C SER A 101 10.87 -25.27 14.39
N THR A 102 10.26 -24.39 13.60
CA THR A 102 9.16 -24.74 12.69
C THR A 102 9.57 -24.52 11.23
N SER A 103 8.82 -25.13 10.31
CA SER A 103 8.98 -24.99 8.86
C SER A 103 7.67 -24.67 8.14
N ARG A 104 6.59 -24.48 8.91
CA ARG A 104 5.22 -24.34 8.40
C ARG A 104 4.91 -22.89 8.06
N PHE A 105 4.03 -22.72 7.06
CA PHE A 105 3.54 -21.41 6.63
C PHE A 105 2.03 -21.33 6.87
N GLY A 106 1.59 -20.28 7.53
CA GLY A 106 0.21 -19.80 7.48
C GLY A 106 0.00 -18.91 6.25
N TYR A 107 -1.26 -18.66 5.91
CA TYR A 107 -1.61 -17.65 4.90
C TYR A 107 -2.20 -16.41 5.56
N MET A 108 -3.49 -16.46 5.93
CA MET A 108 -4.16 -15.33 6.60
C MET A 108 -4.03 -15.41 8.12
N GLN A 109 -4.26 -16.60 8.69
CA GLN A 109 -4.21 -16.82 10.14
C GLN A 109 -2.80 -17.24 10.56
N PRO A 110 -2.29 -16.70 11.67
CA PRO A 110 -1.03 -17.15 12.25
C PRO A 110 -1.18 -18.59 12.75
N LEU A 111 -0.10 -19.37 12.62
CA LEU A 111 0.03 -20.68 13.23
C LEU A 111 0.42 -20.50 14.69
N SER A 112 -0.25 -21.24 15.58
CA SER A 112 0.01 -21.21 17.02
C SER A 112 0.85 -22.42 17.42
N HIS A 113 1.88 -22.18 18.23
CA HIS A 113 2.82 -23.19 18.70
C HIS A 113 2.98 -23.08 20.21
N GLU A 114 2.75 -24.18 20.91
CA GLU A 114 2.84 -24.24 22.36
C GLU A 114 4.18 -24.85 22.79
N ILE A 115 4.81 -24.22 23.77
CA ILE A 115 6.11 -24.63 24.31
C ILE A 115 5.95 -24.71 25.82
N GLU A 116 6.06 -25.91 26.38
CA GLU A 116 6.19 -26.08 27.83
C GLU A 116 7.66 -25.98 28.22
N THR A 117 7.94 -25.08 29.16
CA THR A 117 9.32 -24.79 29.56
C THR A 117 9.39 -24.41 31.03
N LEU A 118 10.47 -24.79 31.69
CA LEU A 118 10.78 -24.36 33.05
C LEU A 118 11.47 -23.00 32.98
N LEU A 119 10.84 -21.98 33.55
CA LEU A 119 11.51 -20.70 33.79
C LEU A 119 12.19 -20.77 35.16
N PRO A 120 13.53 -20.68 35.25
CA PRO A 120 14.23 -20.58 36.53
C PRO A 120 13.87 -19.27 37.26
N SER A 121 14.02 -19.25 38.58
CA SER A 121 13.95 -18.01 39.38
C SER A 121 14.95 -16.97 38.85
N GLY A 122 14.52 -15.71 38.79
CA GLY A 122 15.25 -14.61 38.18
C GLY A 122 14.86 -14.41 36.72
N ILE A 123 15.83 -14.07 35.88
CA ILE A 123 15.61 -13.68 34.49
C ILE A 123 15.83 -14.84 33.51
N SER A 124 14.99 -14.90 32.48
CA SER A 124 15.13 -15.77 31.33
C SER A 124 15.07 -14.99 30.03
N THR A 125 16.04 -15.19 29.15
CA THR A 125 16.05 -14.56 27.83
C THR A 125 15.18 -15.34 26.86
N LEU A 126 14.34 -14.63 26.10
CA LEU A 126 13.55 -15.18 25.01
C LEU A 126 13.98 -14.49 23.72
N VAL A 127 14.46 -15.27 22.75
CA VAL A 127 14.83 -14.77 21.41
C VAL A 127 14.01 -15.53 20.37
N ILE A 128 13.45 -14.81 19.40
CA ILE A 128 12.67 -15.39 18.30
C ILE A 128 13.17 -14.85 16.97
N CYS A 129 13.43 -15.78 16.06
CA CYS A 129 13.77 -15.52 14.67
C CYS A 129 12.60 -15.96 13.79
N GLN A 130 12.10 -15.10 12.90
CA GLN A 130 11.03 -15.43 11.96
C GLN A 130 11.53 -15.25 10.53
N TRP A 131 11.17 -16.19 9.66
CA TRP A 131 11.52 -16.15 8.23
C TRP A 131 10.29 -16.08 7.32
N GLN A 132 10.38 -15.30 6.24
CA GLN A 132 9.39 -15.25 5.16
C GLN A 132 10.02 -15.04 3.78
N ILE A 133 9.20 -15.33 2.77
CA ILE A 133 9.35 -14.78 1.43
C ILE A 133 8.25 -13.77 1.20
N SER A 134 8.64 -12.60 0.75
CA SER A 134 7.73 -11.54 0.34
C SER A 134 7.58 -11.55 -1.17
N LEU A 135 6.32 -11.68 -1.61
CA LEU A 135 5.87 -11.51 -2.98
C LEU A 135 4.58 -10.70 -2.84
N ARG A 136 4.64 -9.37 -2.99
CA ARG A 136 3.54 -8.45 -2.65
C ARG A 136 3.29 -8.41 -1.14
N GLU A 137 2.06 -8.62 -0.69
CA GLU A 137 1.70 -8.61 0.74
C GLU A 137 2.39 -9.77 1.47
N VAL A 138 3.22 -9.44 2.46
CA VAL A 138 3.75 -10.39 3.42
C VAL A 138 3.23 -10.05 4.81
N ARG A 139 2.66 -11.07 5.46
CA ARG A 139 2.36 -11.03 6.89
C ARG A 139 3.58 -11.53 7.64
N HIS A 140 4.27 -10.61 8.29
CA HIS A 140 5.53 -10.85 8.98
C HIS A 140 5.39 -10.35 10.40
N ALA A 141 4.59 -11.08 11.18
CA ALA A 141 4.27 -10.72 12.54
C ALA A 141 4.49 -11.91 13.47
N VAL A 142 4.85 -11.63 14.72
CA VAL A 142 4.99 -12.62 15.77
C VAL A 142 4.33 -12.10 17.04
N ARG A 143 3.68 -13.01 17.76
CA ARG A 143 3.17 -12.77 19.11
C ARG A 143 3.67 -13.87 20.03
N VAL A 144 3.94 -13.50 21.28
CA VAL A 144 4.18 -14.45 22.36
C VAL A 144 3.21 -14.17 23.49
N ARG A 145 2.52 -15.21 23.95
CA ARG A 145 1.70 -15.19 25.15
C ARG A 145 2.29 -16.16 26.17
N VAL A 146 2.37 -15.73 27.42
CA VAL A 146 2.79 -16.58 28.56
C VAL A 146 1.51 -16.94 29.32
N ASP A 147 1.19 -18.22 29.41
CA ASP A 147 -0.04 -18.67 30.06
C ASP A 147 0.18 -18.86 31.57
N GLY A 148 -0.85 -18.52 32.35
CA GLY A 148 -0.85 -18.61 33.82
C GLY A 148 -0.83 -17.24 34.51
N LEU A 149 -0.28 -17.18 35.73
CA LEU A 149 -0.13 -15.94 36.49
C LEU A 149 0.75 -14.92 35.74
N PRO A 150 0.53 -13.60 35.92
CA PRO A 150 1.37 -12.58 35.30
C PRO A 150 2.86 -12.79 35.61
N VAL A 151 3.70 -12.62 34.59
CA VAL A 151 5.16 -12.59 34.70
C VAL A 151 5.64 -11.16 34.46
N ARG A 152 6.78 -10.78 35.03
CA ARG A 152 7.37 -9.46 34.76
C ARG A 152 8.16 -9.53 33.46
N ILE A 153 7.93 -8.57 32.58
CA ILE A 153 8.70 -8.41 31.34
C ILE A 153 9.73 -7.32 31.57
N VAL A 154 11.00 -7.70 31.52
CA VAL A 154 12.13 -6.81 31.71
C VAL A 154 12.75 -6.50 30.35
N ILE A 155 12.97 -5.22 30.06
CA ILE A 155 13.68 -4.79 28.85
C ILE A 155 14.97 -4.13 29.32
N PRO A 156 16.14 -4.79 29.18
CA PRO A 156 17.40 -4.20 29.59
C PRO A 156 17.67 -2.93 28.78
N SER A 157 17.80 -1.80 29.47
CA SER A 157 17.97 -0.49 28.86
C SER A 157 18.95 0.34 29.68
N GLN A 158 20.05 0.75 29.06
CA GLN A 158 21.16 1.38 29.77
C GLN A 158 20.75 2.74 30.33
N GLY A 159 20.92 2.93 31.64
CA GLY A 159 20.57 4.19 32.32
C GLY A 159 19.07 4.39 32.56
N ALA A 160 18.24 3.39 32.26
CA ALA A 160 16.81 3.44 32.53
C ALA A 160 16.52 3.29 34.02
N ASP A 161 15.58 4.10 34.53
CA ASP A 161 15.05 3.96 35.88
C ASP A 161 13.67 3.30 35.81
N GLU A 162 13.49 2.22 36.56
CA GLU A 162 12.27 1.42 36.54
C GLU A 162 11.05 2.18 37.08
N PHE A 163 11.19 2.84 38.23
CA PHE A 163 10.09 3.57 38.85
C PHE A 163 9.69 4.79 38.01
N ALA A 164 10.67 5.51 37.46
CA ALA A 164 10.41 6.59 36.52
C ALA A 164 9.75 6.08 35.23
N SER A 165 10.11 4.88 34.76
CA SER A 165 9.48 4.25 33.61
C SER A 165 8.03 3.86 33.89
N GLU A 166 7.71 3.36 35.09
CA GLU A 166 6.33 3.07 35.51
C GLU A 166 5.48 4.35 35.56
N ILE A 167 6.04 5.44 36.09
CA ILE A 167 5.38 6.75 36.06
C ILE A 167 5.17 7.20 34.61
N ALA A 168 6.19 7.07 33.75
CA ALA A 168 6.08 7.43 32.34
C ALA A 168 5.01 6.62 31.60
N GLU A 169 4.85 5.32 31.90
CA GLU A 169 3.76 4.48 31.39
C GLU A 169 2.38 5.05 31.76
N ARG A 170 2.20 5.48 33.01
CA ARG A 170 0.95 6.08 33.51
C ARG A 170 0.68 7.48 32.95
N GLU A 171 1.71 8.27 32.70
CA GLU A 171 1.57 9.58 32.06
C GLU A 171 1.21 9.42 30.57
N LEU A 172 1.89 8.51 29.86
CA LEU A 172 1.65 8.25 28.45
C LEU A 172 0.28 7.62 28.18
N SER A 173 -0.29 6.85 29.12
CA SER A 173 -1.65 6.31 29.00
C SER A 173 -2.74 7.38 29.02
N GLN A 174 -2.42 8.58 29.50
CA GLN A 174 -3.30 9.74 29.51
C GLN A 174 -3.07 10.68 28.31
N VAL A 175 -2.08 10.37 27.46
CA VAL A 175 -1.79 11.16 26.25
C VAL A 175 -2.70 10.73 25.10
N ALA A 176 -3.29 11.70 24.41
CA ALA A 176 -4.15 11.47 23.24
C ALA A 176 -3.90 12.48 22.12
N ILE A 177 -4.29 12.12 20.91
CA ILE A 177 -4.42 13.07 19.79
C ILE A 177 -5.90 13.33 19.52
N LYS A 178 -6.27 14.56 19.12
CA LYS A 178 -7.67 14.95 18.93
C LYS A 178 -8.43 14.11 17.90
N ARG A 179 -7.75 13.80 16.79
CA ARG A 179 -8.36 13.20 15.60
C ARG A 179 -7.29 12.49 14.77
N TRP A 180 -7.67 11.39 14.13
CA TRP A 180 -6.82 10.73 13.15
C TRP A 180 -6.62 11.61 11.90
N ALA A 181 -7.71 12.08 11.27
CA ALA A 181 -7.67 12.85 10.04
C ALA A 181 -7.46 14.37 10.27
N ARG A 182 -6.45 14.95 9.62
CA ARG A 182 -6.13 16.40 9.63
C ARG A 182 -6.06 16.95 8.21
N THR A 183 -6.50 18.19 8.02
CA THR A 183 -6.39 18.92 6.74
C THR A 183 -5.24 19.93 6.72
N ASN A 184 -4.54 20.07 7.83
CA ASN A 184 -3.41 20.98 8.01
C ASN A 184 -2.18 20.19 8.47
N GLY A 185 -1.03 20.87 8.52
CA GLY A 185 0.26 20.28 8.90
C GLY A 185 0.47 20.08 10.41
N PHE A 186 -0.58 20.14 11.24
CA PHE A 186 -0.43 20.14 12.69
C PHE A 186 -1.15 18.97 13.37
N VAL A 187 -0.61 18.56 14.52
CA VAL A 187 -1.21 17.58 15.43
C VAL A 187 -1.42 18.22 16.79
N GLU A 188 -2.63 18.06 17.33
CA GLU A 188 -2.99 18.52 18.68
C GLU A 188 -2.87 17.34 19.66
N PHE A 189 -1.97 17.46 20.64
CA PHE A 189 -1.78 16.49 21.72
C PHE A 189 -2.46 16.97 23.00
N PHE A 190 -3.05 16.03 23.73
CA PHE A 190 -3.73 16.21 25.02
C PHE A 190 -3.07 15.31 26.04
N GLY A 191 -3.06 15.73 27.30
CA GLY A 191 -2.55 14.94 28.41
C GLY A 191 -2.42 15.76 29.69
N PRO A 192 -1.73 15.23 30.71
CA PRO A 192 -1.56 15.90 31.99
C PRO A 192 -0.90 17.29 31.88
N PRO A 193 -1.43 18.33 32.55
CA PRO A 193 -0.84 19.67 32.50
C PRO A 193 0.61 19.70 32.97
N GLY A 194 1.49 20.30 32.17
CA GLY A 194 2.89 20.45 32.48
C GLY A 194 3.78 19.28 32.06
N LEU A 195 3.20 18.15 31.62
CA LEU A 195 3.95 17.01 31.10
C LEU A 195 4.79 17.44 29.89
N ARG A 196 6.06 17.01 29.89
CA ARG A 196 6.96 17.21 28.76
C ARG A 196 7.01 15.92 27.95
N LEU A 197 6.80 16.04 26.65
CA LEU A 197 6.85 14.94 25.70
C LEU A 197 8.01 15.13 24.74
N ARG A 198 8.56 14.01 24.27
CA ARG A 198 9.50 13.96 23.15
C ARG A 198 8.85 13.21 22.00
N ILE A 199 8.75 13.86 20.84
CA ILE A 199 8.00 13.35 19.69
C ILE A 199 8.92 13.24 18.47
N LYS A 200 8.90 12.08 17.82
CA LYS A 200 9.55 11.90 16.51
C LYS A 200 8.71 11.05 15.57
N GLU A 201 9.03 11.10 14.29
CA GLU A 201 8.46 10.16 13.32
C GLU A 201 9.04 8.76 13.58
N ARG A 202 8.19 7.73 13.54
CA ARG A 202 8.58 6.36 13.83
C ARG A 202 9.72 5.94 12.89
N ARG A 203 10.76 5.29 13.43
CA ARG A 203 11.98 4.89 12.69
C ARG A 203 12.82 6.05 12.13
N SER A 204 12.49 7.31 12.43
CA SER A 204 13.35 8.44 12.06
C SER A 204 14.57 8.52 12.98
N LEU A 205 15.67 9.04 12.42
CA LEU A 205 16.88 9.38 13.17
C LEU A 205 16.65 10.62 14.05
N GLY A 206 17.50 10.79 15.06
CA GLY A 206 17.46 11.91 16.00
C GLY A 206 16.67 11.63 17.28
N THR A 207 16.77 12.56 18.23
CA THR A 207 16.12 12.49 19.55
C THR A 207 14.64 12.89 19.50
N GLY A 208 14.23 13.68 18.52
CA GLY A 208 12.87 14.19 18.37
C GLY A 208 12.66 15.57 19.01
N LEU A 209 11.45 16.09 18.85
CA LEU A 209 11.04 17.41 19.33
C LEU A 209 10.58 17.32 20.79
N SER A 210 11.23 18.08 21.68
CA SER A 210 10.78 18.29 23.07
C SER A 210 9.69 19.35 23.12
N ILE A 211 8.56 19.03 23.76
CA ILE A 211 7.38 19.89 23.87
C ILE A 211 6.76 19.79 25.26
N LYS A 212 6.16 20.88 25.75
CA LYS A 212 5.42 20.90 27.02
C LYS A 212 3.91 21.06 26.76
N LEU A 213 3.09 20.29 27.48
CA LEU A 213 1.64 20.43 27.48
C LEU A 213 1.22 21.62 28.36
N ASN A 214 0.88 22.75 27.74
CA ASN A 214 0.42 23.94 28.45
C ASN A 214 -1.08 23.80 28.74
N GLN A 215 -1.47 23.79 30.01
CA GLN A 215 -2.86 23.51 30.43
C GLN A 215 -3.40 22.19 29.83
N GLY A 216 -2.52 21.20 29.63
CA GLY A 216 -2.87 19.88 29.13
C GLY A 216 -3.03 19.77 27.62
N ILE A 217 -2.73 20.82 26.85
CA ILE A 217 -2.79 20.79 25.38
C ILE A 217 -1.52 21.37 24.76
N THR A 218 -1.14 20.86 23.59
CA THR A 218 -0.18 21.54 22.71
C THR A 218 -0.43 21.19 21.25
N LYS A 219 0.19 21.97 20.36
CA LYS A 219 0.07 21.82 18.91
C LYS A 219 1.47 21.74 18.31
N VAL A 220 1.70 20.68 17.53
CA VAL A 220 3.00 20.38 16.92
C VAL A 220 2.88 20.40 15.41
N ALA A 221 3.79 21.07 14.72
CA ALA A 221 3.87 20.99 13.27
C ALA A 221 4.64 19.72 12.85
N ILE A 222 4.09 19.00 11.88
CA ILE A 222 4.73 17.80 11.31
C ILE A 222 6.02 18.17 10.56
N SER A 223 6.09 19.38 9.99
CA SER A 223 7.32 19.90 9.37
C SER A 223 8.48 19.92 10.35
N ASP A 224 8.27 20.39 11.57
CA ASP A 224 9.32 20.54 12.57
C ASP A 224 9.90 19.17 12.97
N ILE A 225 9.02 18.15 13.08
CA ILE A 225 9.43 16.77 13.34
C ILE A 225 10.28 16.24 12.17
N LYS A 226 9.85 16.47 10.93
CA LYS A 226 10.56 16.01 9.72
C LYS A 226 11.89 16.73 9.51
N ASP A 227 11.95 18.02 9.81
CA ASP A 227 13.17 18.83 9.68
C ASP A 227 14.24 18.36 10.68
N LEU A 228 13.87 18.05 11.92
CA LEU A 228 14.79 17.46 12.90
C LEU A 228 15.31 16.09 12.45
N ALA A 229 14.43 15.22 11.92
CA ALA A 229 14.83 13.93 11.38
C ALA A 229 15.82 14.09 10.20
N LEU A 230 15.57 15.06 9.31
CA LEU A 230 16.43 15.36 8.17
C LEU A 230 17.79 15.91 8.61
N GLN A 231 17.83 16.78 9.62
CA GLN A 231 19.07 17.29 10.21
C GLN A 231 19.90 16.15 10.82
N ALA A 232 19.26 15.28 11.61
CA ALA A 232 19.92 14.11 12.19
C ALA A 232 20.47 13.16 11.10
N LYS A 233 19.72 12.97 10.01
CA LYS A 233 20.17 12.16 8.87
C LYS A 233 21.38 12.76 8.14
N LYS A 234 21.38 14.07 7.91
CA LYS A 234 22.54 14.76 7.30
C LYS A 234 23.81 14.59 8.15
N ALA A 235 23.66 14.54 9.48
CA ALA A 235 24.76 14.33 10.39
C ALA A 235 25.26 12.87 10.43
N SER A 236 24.41 11.87 10.14
CA SER A 236 24.76 10.44 10.24
C SER A 236 25.30 9.81 8.95
N GLY A 237 25.23 10.49 7.81
CA GLY A 237 25.74 9.98 6.52
C GLY A 237 25.00 8.76 5.95
N GLN A 238 23.84 8.38 6.51
CA GLN A 238 23.09 7.20 6.07
C GLN A 238 22.14 7.50 4.89
N SER A 239 22.23 6.70 3.82
CA SER A 239 21.22 6.64 2.74
C SER A 239 20.02 5.80 3.17
N ILE A 240 18.85 6.12 2.63
CA ILE A 240 17.61 5.35 2.88
C ILE A 240 17.42 4.38 1.71
N ASP A 241 17.14 3.11 2.03
CA ASP A 241 16.39 2.22 1.15
C ASP A 241 14.97 2.77 1.05
N GLY A 242 14.64 3.34 -0.10
CA GLY A 242 13.33 3.95 -0.34
C GLY A 242 12.29 2.87 -0.60
N ASP A 243 11.24 2.85 0.22
CA ASP A 243 9.98 2.23 -0.15
C ASP A 243 9.44 3.00 -1.37
N VAL A 244 9.71 2.49 -2.57
CA VAL A 244 9.03 2.92 -3.80
C VAL A 244 7.60 2.41 -3.69
N THR A 245 6.78 3.14 -2.94
CA THR A 245 5.35 2.89 -2.92
C THR A 245 4.77 3.34 -4.24
N ALA A 246 3.97 2.48 -4.89
CA ALA A 246 3.05 2.96 -5.91
C ALA A 246 2.24 4.09 -5.25
N THR A 247 2.28 5.29 -5.83
CA THR A 247 1.80 6.52 -5.18
C THR A 247 0.29 6.49 -4.88
N MET A 248 -0.43 5.58 -5.52
CA MET A 248 -1.84 5.26 -5.23
C MET A 248 -2.06 4.63 -3.84
N LEU A 249 -0.99 4.12 -3.21
CA LEU A 249 -1.03 3.54 -1.86
C LEU A 249 -0.51 4.51 -0.79
N ASP A 250 -0.15 5.76 -1.14
CA ASP A 250 0.17 6.76 -0.14
C ASP A 250 -1.07 7.05 0.71
N THR A 251 -0.89 6.86 2.01
CA THR A 251 -1.95 6.91 3.01
C THR A 251 -2.08 8.30 3.62
N GLY A 252 -1.10 9.20 3.38
CA GLY A 252 -0.95 10.45 4.10
C GLY A 252 -0.70 10.26 5.60
N GLU A 253 -0.47 9.02 6.05
CA GLU A 253 -0.31 8.69 7.46
C GLU A 253 1.09 8.95 7.95
N VAL A 254 1.15 9.40 9.20
CA VAL A 254 2.38 9.56 9.97
C VAL A 254 2.19 8.79 11.27
N PHE A 255 3.21 8.01 11.61
CA PHE A 255 3.31 7.29 12.87
C PHE A 255 4.28 8.07 13.76
N LEU A 256 3.79 8.52 14.91
CA LEU A 256 4.54 9.36 15.84
C LEU A 256 4.93 8.53 17.06
N GLU A 257 6.24 8.39 17.29
CA GLU A 257 6.78 7.91 18.56
C GLU A 257 6.71 9.04 19.57
N VAL A 258 5.99 8.81 20.67
CA VAL A 258 5.79 9.77 21.76
C VAL A 258 6.31 9.17 23.05
N ARG A 259 7.17 9.90 23.75
CA ARG A 259 7.79 9.52 25.02
C ARG A 259 7.65 10.64 26.04
N VAL A 260 7.80 10.34 27.32
CA VAL A 260 8.10 11.38 28.32
C VAL A 260 9.50 11.91 28.02
N ASP A 261 9.67 13.23 28.11
CA ASP A 261 10.93 13.93 27.82
C ASP A 261 11.95 13.74 28.96
N SER A 262 12.42 12.51 29.13
CA SER A 262 13.45 12.12 30.09
C SER A 262 14.36 11.06 29.48
N ASP A 263 15.66 11.17 29.74
CA ASP A 263 16.66 10.23 29.21
C ASP A 263 16.70 8.91 30.00
N THR A 264 16.06 8.86 31.17
CA THR A 264 15.97 7.65 32.01
C THR A 264 14.69 6.84 31.79
N THR A 265 13.79 7.28 30.91
CA THR A 265 12.50 6.62 30.64
C THR A 265 12.39 6.22 29.18
N PRO A 266 12.74 4.98 28.80
CA PRO A 266 12.75 4.56 27.40
C PRO A 266 11.36 4.19 26.87
N VAL A 267 10.30 4.37 27.67
CA VAL A 267 8.93 4.01 27.33
C VAL A 267 8.40 4.89 26.19
N LEU A 268 7.68 4.29 25.25
CA LEU A 268 7.08 4.99 24.13
C LEU A 268 5.66 4.51 23.83
N ARG A 269 4.92 5.38 23.13
CA ARG A 269 3.65 5.07 22.46
C ARG A 269 3.72 5.47 21.00
N ILE A 270 2.96 4.76 20.17
CA ILE A 270 2.82 5.08 18.74
C ILE A 270 1.44 5.69 18.51
N PHE A 271 1.42 6.95 18.09
CA PHE A 271 0.19 7.63 17.67
C PHE A 271 0.12 7.67 16.15
N ARG A 272 -1.05 7.36 15.58
CA ARG A 272 -1.29 7.33 14.14
C ARG A 272 -2.21 8.47 13.73
N THR A 273 -1.79 9.29 12.77
CA THR A 273 -2.58 10.40 12.21
C THR A 273 -2.39 10.49 10.69
N ALA A 274 -3.37 10.98 9.95
CA ALA A 274 -3.32 11.12 8.50
C ALA A 274 -3.60 12.56 8.03
N GLN A 275 -2.80 13.07 7.11
CA GLN A 275 -3.14 14.27 6.35
C GLN A 275 -4.09 13.91 5.22
N VAL A 276 -5.38 14.18 5.39
CA VAL A 276 -6.35 13.98 4.32
C VAL A 276 -6.26 15.11 3.30
N PRO A 277 -6.52 14.83 2.01
CA PRO A 277 -6.55 15.85 0.97
C PRO A 277 -7.39 17.07 1.36
N ALA A 278 -6.77 18.25 1.35
CA ALA A 278 -7.40 19.48 1.83
C ALA A 278 -8.43 20.02 0.83
N LYS A 279 -8.14 19.90 -0.47
CA LYS A 279 -9.04 20.30 -1.56
C LYS A 279 -10.16 19.27 -1.70
N CYS A 280 -11.34 19.62 -1.19
CA CYS A 280 -12.54 18.78 -1.23
C CYS A 280 -13.75 19.68 -1.52
N ARG A 281 -14.66 19.20 -2.38
CA ARG A 281 -15.85 19.93 -2.80
C ARG A 281 -17.05 19.00 -2.80
N THR A 282 -18.05 19.36 -2.00
CA THR A 282 -19.22 18.52 -1.70
C THR A 282 -20.54 19.07 -2.25
N LYS A 283 -20.48 20.17 -2.99
CA LYS A 283 -21.63 20.84 -3.60
C LYS A 283 -21.38 21.01 -5.09
N VAL A 284 -22.45 20.92 -5.87
CA VAL A 284 -22.44 21.29 -7.29
C VAL A 284 -21.98 22.75 -7.40
N VAL A 285 -20.95 22.99 -8.18
CA VAL A 285 -20.43 24.34 -8.42
C VAL A 285 -21.02 24.94 -9.69
N LYS A 286 -21.18 26.26 -9.70
CA LYS A 286 -21.61 27.03 -10.88
C LYS A 286 -20.52 27.21 -11.94
N LYS A 287 -19.32 26.69 -11.68
CA LYS A 287 -18.20 26.71 -12.63
C LYS A 287 -18.55 25.88 -13.88
N ASN A 288 -17.87 26.11 -15.00
CA ASN A 288 -18.00 25.22 -16.15
C ASN A 288 -17.01 24.05 -16.06
N ALA A 289 -17.20 23.03 -16.91
CA ALA A 289 -16.36 21.84 -16.91
C ALA A 289 -14.88 22.13 -17.16
N SER A 290 -14.58 23.05 -18.07
CA SER A 290 -13.21 23.47 -18.39
C SER A 290 -12.48 24.02 -17.15
N GLN A 291 -13.17 24.80 -16.31
CA GLN A 291 -12.55 25.40 -15.13
C GLN A 291 -12.09 24.36 -14.09
N TRP A 292 -12.94 23.40 -13.73
CA TRP A 292 -12.53 22.39 -12.75
C TRP A 292 -11.63 21.30 -13.35
N ARG A 293 -11.62 21.10 -14.68
CA ARG A 293 -10.61 20.29 -15.35
C ARG A 293 -9.23 20.96 -15.31
N ASN A 294 -9.15 22.27 -15.50
CA ASN A 294 -7.89 23.02 -15.34
C ASN A 294 -7.36 22.95 -13.89
N GLU A 295 -8.25 22.98 -12.89
CA GLU A 295 -7.84 22.76 -11.49
C GLU A 295 -7.19 21.39 -11.27
N VAL A 296 -7.61 20.35 -12.01
CA VAL A 296 -6.96 19.02 -12.01
C VAL A 296 -5.60 19.13 -12.69
N LEU A 297 -5.51 19.70 -13.89
CA LEU A 297 -4.24 19.86 -14.60
C LEU A 297 -3.20 20.59 -13.76
N ASP A 298 -3.56 21.69 -13.11
CA ASP A 298 -2.66 22.45 -12.23
C ASP A 298 -2.21 21.63 -11.02
N HIS A 299 -3.12 20.85 -10.44
CA HIS A 299 -2.81 19.95 -9.32
C HIS A 299 -1.83 18.85 -9.73
N VAL A 300 -2.03 18.25 -10.91
CA VAL A 300 -1.17 17.18 -11.44
C VAL A 300 0.18 17.72 -11.93
N ALA A 301 0.22 18.88 -12.59
CA ALA A 301 1.45 19.49 -13.08
C ALA A 301 2.42 19.87 -11.92
N GLY A 302 1.86 20.18 -10.75
CA GLY A 302 2.59 20.47 -9.51
C GLY A 302 2.80 19.26 -8.59
N SER A 303 2.34 18.05 -8.96
CA SER A 303 2.50 16.85 -8.13
C SER A 303 3.86 16.18 -8.31
N TYR A 304 4.01 14.99 -7.72
CA TYR A 304 5.20 14.16 -7.82
C TYR A 304 5.49 13.74 -9.28
N PRO A 305 6.75 13.42 -9.61
CA PRO A 305 7.12 12.94 -10.94
C PRO A 305 6.32 11.71 -11.37
N SER A 306 5.69 11.78 -12.53
CA SER A 306 4.90 10.68 -13.09
C SER A 306 4.57 10.94 -14.55
N SER A 307 4.12 9.89 -15.26
CA SER A 307 3.52 10.02 -16.59
C SER A 307 2.35 11.02 -16.59
N ALA A 308 1.55 11.06 -15.52
CA ALA A 308 0.46 12.02 -15.34
C ALA A 308 0.97 13.47 -15.30
N ARG A 309 2.05 13.73 -14.55
CA ARG A 309 2.68 15.05 -14.47
C ARG A 309 3.15 15.53 -15.84
N ALA A 310 3.80 14.66 -16.62
CA ALA A 310 4.23 14.98 -17.98
C ALA A 310 3.04 15.35 -18.87
N LEU A 311 1.98 14.54 -18.86
CA LEU A 311 0.77 14.79 -19.65
C LEU A 311 0.08 16.11 -19.27
N ALA A 312 -0.05 16.40 -17.97
CA ALA A 312 -0.64 17.64 -17.50
C ALA A 312 0.20 18.87 -17.89
N ARG A 313 1.53 18.78 -17.81
CA ARG A 313 2.44 19.85 -18.24
C ARG A 313 2.38 20.09 -19.75
N LEU A 314 2.23 19.05 -20.57
CA LEU A 314 2.01 19.19 -22.00
C LEU A 314 0.69 19.90 -22.33
N GLN A 315 -0.37 19.66 -21.55
CA GLN A 315 -1.64 20.39 -21.73
C GLN A 315 -1.52 21.87 -21.34
N ASN A 316 -0.78 22.16 -20.26
CA ASN A 316 -0.57 23.53 -19.81
C ASN A 316 0.42 24.30 -20.71
N ASP A 317 1.37 23.62 -21.32
CA ASP A 317 2.34 24.16 -22.28
C ASP A 317 2.60 23.14 -23.41
N SER A 318 2.06 23.42 -24.59
CA SER A 318 2.22 22.56 -25.78
C SER A 318 3.68 22.43 -26.24
N LYS A 319 4.60 23.27 -25.74
CA LYS A 319 6.03 23.21 -26.01
C LYS A 319 6.81 22.40 -24.97
N TYR A 320 6.16 21.89 -23.92
CA TYR A 320 6.81 21.16 -22.85
C TYR A 320 7.58 19.94 -23.37
N VAL A 321 8.80 19.76 -22.85
CA VAL A 321 9.67 18.61 -23.17
C VAL A 321 9.60 17.64 -22.01
N VAL A 322 9.22 16.37 -22.27
CA VAL A 322 9.15 15.36 -21.21
C VAL A 322 10.54 15.11 -20.64
N THR A 323 10.64 15.17 -19.31
CA THR A 323 11.91 15.08 -18.59
C THR A 323 12.18 13.67 -18.09
N ARG A 324 13.46 13.36 -17.86
CA ARG A 324 13.86 12.09 -17.24
C ARG A 324 13.30 11.93 -15.84
N GLU A 325 13.16 13.03 -15.10
CA GLU A 325 12.54 13.04 -13.78
C GLU A 325 11.08 12.60 -13.85
N ASP A 326 10.30 13.11 -14.82
CA ASP A 326 8.88 12.75 -14.98
C ASP A 326 8.68 11.24 -15.12
N LEU A 327 9.53 10.57 -15.88
CA LEU A 327 9.37 9.15 -16.22
C LEU A 327 10.22 8.20 -15.36
N ALA A 328 11.06 8.72 -14.46
CA ALA A 328 11.94 7.89 -13.63
C ALA A 328 11.18 6.84 -12.80
N PRO A 329 10.05 7.17 -12.14
CA PRO A 329 9.28 6.16 -11.39
C PRO A 329 8.73 5.05 -12.28
N ALA A 330 8.10 5.40 -13.41
CA ALA A 330 7.55 4.46 -14.38
C ALA A 330 8.63 3.51 -14.91
N LEU A 331 9.76 4.07 -15.35
CA LEU A 331 10.90 3.29 -15.84
C LEU A 331 11.49 2.38 -14.76
N SER A 332 11.56 2.85 -13.51
CA SER A 332 12.03 2.03 -12.40
C SER A 332 11.12 0.82 -12.18
N MET A 333 9.80 1.01 -12.12
CA MET A 333 8.84 -0.06 -11.90
C MET A 333 8.87 -1.10 -13.04
N ILE A 334 8.92 -0.65 -14.30
CA ILE A 334 8.95 -1.54 -15.47
C ILE A 334 10.26 -2.34 -15.52
N ASN A 335 11.40 -1.68 -15.35
CA ASN A 335 12.71 -2.34 -15.43
C ASN A 335 12.93 -3.34 -14.28
N THR A 336 12.34 -3.09 -13.11
CA THR A 336 12.45 -4.00 -11.95
C THR A 336 11.32 -5.03 -11.87
N ARG A 337 10.34 -4.96 -12.78
CA ARG A 337 9.13 -5.81 -12.75
C ARG A 337 8.41 -5.71 -11.41
N ALA A 338 8.30 -4.47 -10.92
CA ALA A 338 7.59 -4.15 -9.70
C ALA A 338 6.08 -4.42 -9.88
N ASP A 339 5.42 -4.89 -8.82
CA ASP A 339 3.95 -4.97 -8.82
C ASP A 339 3.34 -3.61 -9.19
N CYS A 340 2.25 -3.63 -9.97
CA CYS A 340 1.60 -2.46 -10.58
C CYS A 340 2.38 -1.77 -11.72
N ALA A 341 3.45 -2.37 -12.26
CA ALA A 341 4.17 -1.84 -13.43
C ALA A 341 3.33 -1.82 -14.73
N ASP A 342 2.23 -2.57 -14.79
CA ASP A 342 1.24 -2.50 -15.86
C ASP A 342 0.54 -1.14 -15.94
N PHE A 343 0.23 -0.52 -14.80
CA PHE A 343 -0.34 0.83 -14.77
C PHE A 343 0.63 1.85 -15.37
N GLU A 344 1.92 1.73 -15.04
CA GLU A 344 2.96 2.59 -15.58
C GLU A 344 3.20 2.32 -17.07
N ALA A 345 3.10 1.07 -17.53
CA ALA A 345 3.18 0.74 -18.95
C ALA A 345 2.05 1.42 -19.75
N VAL A 346 0.81 1.38 -19.26
CA VAL A 346 -0.31 2.13 -19.89
C VAL A 346 -0.09 3.64 -19.77
N GLY A 347 0.49 4.13 -18.67
CA GLY A 347 0.90 5.53 -18.53
C GLY A 347 1.89 5.95 -19.62
N LEU A 348 2.91 5.13 -19.91
CA LEU A 348 3.88 5.38 -20.96
C LEU A 348 3.29 5.29 -22.37
N VAL A 349 2.29 4.43 -22.63
CA VAL A 349 1.52 4.45 -23.88
C VAL A 349 0.92 5.83 -24.12
N ASN A 350 0.26 6.38 -23.09
CA ASN A 350 -0.35 7.71 -23.18
C ASN A 350 0.69 8.82 -23.45
N VAL A 351 1.89 8.72 -22.87
CA VAL A 351 3.00 9.66 -23.14
C VAL A 351 3.51 9.51 -24.57
N LEU A 352 3.76 8.27 -25.03
CA LEU A 352 4.27 7.96 -26.37
C LEU A 352 3.36 8.46 -27.49
N HIS A 353 2.04 8.30 -27.35
CA HIS A 353 1.07 8.75 -28.35
C HIS A 353 0.84 10.26 -28.33
N ARG A 354 1.03 10.95 -27.20
CA ARG A 354 0.72 12.38 -27.06
C ARG A 354 1.92 13.31 -27.21
N PHE A 355 3.14 12.86 -26.89
CA PHE A 355 4.35 13.68 -27.06
C PHE A 355 4.96 13.51 -28.46
N PRO A 356 5.10 14.62 -29.23
CA PRO A 356 5.91 14.68 -30.45
C PRO A 356 7.32 14.12 -30.27
N ASN A 357 7.89 13.52 -31.34
CA ASN A 357 9.21 12.88 -31.30
C ASN A 357 10.35 13.80 -30.86
N ASN A 358 10.24 15.10 -31.10
CA ASN A 358 11.25 16.11 -30.76
C ASN A 358 11.08 16.72 -29.35
N GLN A 359 10.05 16.35 -28.59
CA GLN A 359 9.75 16.89 -27.26
C GLN A 359 10.15 15.95 -26.13
N TRP A 360 11.32 15.33 -26.24
CA TRP A 360 11.86 14.38 -25.27
C TRP A 360 13.24 14.82 -24.82
N ALA A 361 13.54 14.67 -23.53
CA ALA A 361 14.91 14.77 -23.05
C ALA A 361 15.81 13.76 -23.77
N ASN A 362 17.10 14.09 -23.92
CA ASN A 362 18.07 13.29 -24.67
C ASN A 362 18.01 11.80 -24.28
N ASN A 363 17.91 10.94 -25.31
CA ASN A 363 17.81 9.48 -25.26
C ASN A 363 16.62 8.90 -24.47
N LEU A 364 15.77 9.74 -23.86
CA LEU A 364 14.71 9.27 -22.97
C LEU A 364 13.66 8.44 -23.70
N ARG A 365 13.32 8.81 -24.95
CA ARG A 365 12.36 8.06 -25.76
C ARG A 365 12.87 6.65 -26.09
N ASP A 366 14.18 6.52 -26.34
CA ASP A 366 14.83 5.22 -26.58
C ASP A 366 14.92 4.40 -25.29
N ASP A 367 15.18 5.04 -24.14
CA ASP A 367 15.14 4.39 -22.83
C ASP A 367 13.74 3.81 -22.54
N VAL A 368 12.68 4.57 -22.86
CA VAL A 368 11.29 4.12 -22.75
C VAL A 368 11.02 2.94 -23.67
N LYS A 369 11.40 3.04 -24.95
CA LYS A 369 11.28 1.92 -25.90
C LYS A 369 11.97 0.67 -25.36
N SER A 370 13.23 0.81 -24.92
CA SER A 370 14.03 -0.28 -24.38
C SER A 370 13.35 -0.93 -23.16
N ALA A 371 12.83 -0.15 -22.22
CA ALA A 371 12.12 -0.68 -21.06
C ALA A 371 10.89 -1.51 -21.49
N LEU A 372 10.10 -0.99 -22.43
CA LEU A 372 8.85 -1.62 -22.89
C LEU A 372 9.08 -2.88 -23.74
N ILE A 373 10.06 -2.92 -24.65
CA ILE A 373 10.32 -4.11 -25.50
C ILE A 373 10.99 -5.26 -24.73
N ASN A 374 11.62 -4.96 -23.59
CA ASN A 374 12.22 -5.97 -22.70
C ASN A 374 11.27 -6.39 -21.57
N PHE A 375 10.08 -5.79 -21.49
CA PHE A 375 9.13 -6.02 -20.41
C PHE A 375 8.41 -7.37 -20.52
N LYS A 376 7.86 -7.81 -19.40
CA LYS A 376 7.04 -9.02 -19.29
C LYS A 376 5.58 -8.62 -19.26
N TYR A 377 4.81 -9.01 -20.28
CA TYR A 377 3.40 -8.59 -20.43
C TYR A 377 2.39 -9.61 -19.89
N TRP A 378 2.79 -10.87 -19.72
CA TRP A 378 1.88 -11.90 -19.21
C TRP A 378 2.58 -12.96 -18.37
N ILE A 379 1.81 -13.69 -17.58
CA ILE A 379 2.30 -14.59 -16.53
C ILE A 379 3.08 -15.81 -17.06
N ASP A 380 2.78 -16.25 -18.27
CA ASP A 380 3.41 -17.40 -18.94
C ASP A 380 4.75 -17.06 -19.60
N GLN A 381 5.09 -15.77 -19.68
CA GLN A 381 6.38 -15.30 -20.18
C GLN A 381 7.49 -15.47 -19.14
N PRO A 382 8.75 -15.63 -19.56
CA PRO A 382 9.83 -15.96 -18.66
C PRO A 382 10.21 -14.83 -17.69
N GLY A 383 10.82 -15.26 -16.57
CA GLY A 383 11.46 -14.42 -15.58
C GLY A 383 10.66 -14.23 -14.29
N LEU A 384 11.41 -13.94 -13.23
CA LEU A 384 10.91 -13.80 -11.86
C LEU A 384 10.39 -12.39 -11.63
N ASP A 385 9.23 -12.28 -10.99
CA ASP A 385 8.60 -11.03 -10.60
C ASP A 385 7.63 -11.28 -9.43
N ALA A 386 7.11 -10.18 -8.87
CA ALA A 386 6.02 -10.21 -7.88
C ALA A 386 4.74 -9.56 -8.44
N MET A 387 4.60 -9.42 -9.76
CA MET A 387 3.50 -8.68 -10.37
C MET A 387 2.18 -9.46 -10.30
N CYS A 388 1.07 -8.74 -10.10
CA CYS A 388 -0.26 -9.31 -10.14
C CYS A 388 -0.83 -9.32 -11.56
N TYR A 389 -1.22 -10.49 -12.05
CA TYR A 389 -1.83 -10.66 -13.38
C TYR A 389 -3.31 -11.05 -13.33
N PHE A 390 -3.85 -11.31 -12.13
CA PHE A 390 -5.04 -12.16 -11.97
C PHE A 390 -6.24 -11.48 -11.31
N THR A 391 -6.11 -10.29 -10.72
CA THR A 391 -7.30 -9.53 -10.33
C THR A 391 -8.00 -8.96 -11.56
N GLU A 392 -9.27 -8.60 -11.41
CA GLU A 392 -10.13 -8.24 -12.54
C GLU A 392 -9.58 -7.03 -13.31
N ASN A 393 -9.13 -6.00 -12.59
CA ASN A 393 -8.54 -4.79 -13.18
C ASN A 393 -7.19 -5.07 -13.87
N HIS A 394 -6.28 -5.81 -13.22
CA HIS A 394 -4.95 -6.09 -13.75
C HIS A 394 -5.03 -6.83 -15.08
N GLN A 395 -5.99 -7.77 -15.23
CA GLN A 395 -6.21 -8.43 -16.51
C GLN A 395 -6.44 -7.43 -17.65
N LEU A 396 -7.37 -6.49 -17.49
CA LEU A 396 -7.64 -5.49 -18.52
C LEU A 396 -6.41 -4.60 -18.77
N VAL A 397 -5.73 -4.14 -17.72
CA VAL A 397 -4.56 -3.26 -17.86
C VAL A 397 -3.43 -3.97 -18.60
N TRP A 398 -3.09 -5.20 -18.23
CA TRP A 398 -2.07 -5.99 -18.92
C TRP A 398 -2.40 -6.17 -20.40
N HIS A 399 -3.63 -6.57 -20.71
CA HIS A 399 -4.08 -6.73 -22.10
C HIS A 399 -4.05 -5.41 -22.87
N THR A 400 -4.38 -4.30 -22.21
CA THR A 400 -4.30 -2.95 -22.78
C THR A 400 -2.85 -2.56 -23.07
N ALA A 401 -1.95 -2.75 -22.11
CA ALA A 401 -0.53 -2.45 -22.27
C ALA A 401 0.08 -3.28 -23.40
N GLU A 402 -0.13 -4.59 -23.39
CA GLU A 402 0.37 -5.51 -24.43
C GLU A 402 -0.15 -5.14 -25.82
N HIS A 403 -1.46 -4.87 -25.92
CA HIS A 403 -2.10 -4.53 -27.18
C HIS A 403 -1.53 -3.24 -27.79
N LEU A 404 -1.54 -2.16 -27.00
CA LEU A 404 -1.20 -0.83 -27.49
C LEU A 404 0.32 -0.66 -27.70
N ILE A 405 1.15 -1.27 -26.86
CA ILE A 405 2.60 -1.21 -27.02
C ILE A 405 3.04 -2.11 -28.19
N GLY A 406 2.42 -3.28 -28.34
CA GLY A 406 2.63 -4.13 -29.51
C GLY A 406 2.26 -3.43 -30.82
N ASP A 407 1.15 -2.68 -30.84
CA ASP A 407 0.74 -1.88 -32.01
C ASP A 407 1.72 -0.74 -32.29
N PHE A 408 2.10 0.02 -31.25
CA PHE A 408 3.02 1.15 -31.38
C PHE A 408 4.42 0.75 -31.88
N TYR A 409 4.86 -0.46 -31.53
CA TYR A 409 6.15 -1.04 -31.93
C TYR A 409 5.95 -2.32 -32.76
N SER A 410 5.05 -2.29 -33.75
CA SER A 410 4.64 -3.45 -34.58
C SER A 410 5.80 -4.24 -35.18
N ASP A 411 6.87 -3.53 -35.56
CA ASP A 411 8.04 -4.05 -36.28
C ASP A 411 9.17 -4.50 -35.33
N GLU A 412 9.04 -4.24 -34.03
CA GLU A 412 10.05 -4.61 -33.05
C GLU A 412 9.90 -6.06 -32.59
N LYS A 413 11.03 -6.65 -32.16
CA LYS A 413 11.05 -7.95 -31.49
C LYS A 413 11.16 -7.76 -29.99
N PHE A 414 10.17 -8.28 -29.27
CA PHE A 414 10.09 -8.20 -27.80
C PHE A 414 10.97 -9.29 -27.21
N LYS A 415 12.03 -8.90 -26.51
CA LYS A 415 13.11 -9.84 -26.14
C LYS A 415 12.68 -10.84 -25.08
N ASN A 416 11.76 -10.47 -24.20
CA ASN A 416 11.32 -11.33 -23.10
C ASN A 416 10.47 -12.52 -23.59
N SER A 417 9.53 -12.26 -24.49
CA SER A 417 8.62 -13.27 -25.05
C SER A 417 9.18 -13.93 -26.32
N GLY A 418 10.01 -13.21 -27.08
CA GLY A 418 10.44 -13.58 -28.42
C GLY A 418 9.43 -13.21 -29.53
N MET A 419 8.27 -12.69 -29.17
CA MET A 419 7.20 -12.28 -30.09
C MET A 419 7.54 -10.97 -30.81
N SER A 420 6.99 -10.77 -32.00
CA SER A 420 6.92 -9.47 -32.67
C SER A 420 5.89 -8.54 -32.00
N GLY A 421 6.00 -7.24 -32.23
CA GLY A 421 4.99 -6.27 -31.78
C GLY A 421 3.60 -6.58 -32.32
N THR A 422 3.50 -6.98 -33.59
CA THR A 422 2.22 -7.40 -34.21
C THR A 422 1.60 -8.61 -33.48
N GLU A 423 2.40 -9.59 -33.08
CA GLU A 423 1.91 -10.74 -32.31
C GLU A 423 1.44 -10.35 -30.91
N HIS A 424 2.16 -9.45 -30.23
CA HIS A 424 1.73 -8.89 -28.94
C HIS A 424 0.43 -8.10 -29.08
N SER A 425 0.34 -7.24 -30.10
CA SER A 425 -0.86 -6.46 -30.38
C SER A 425 -2.07 -7.36 -30.55
N ARG A 426 -1.94 -8.40 -31.36
CA ARG A 426 -3.02 -9.37 -31.59
C ARG A 426 -3.39 -10.12 -30.31
N HIS A 427 -2.41 -10.67 -29.59
CA HIS A 427 -2.66 -11.44 -28.36
C HIS A 427 -3.35 -10.59 -27.27
N GLY A 428 -2.78 -9.43 -26.94
CA GLY A 428 -3.37 -8.50 -25.97
C GLY A 428 -4.75 -8.02 -26.40
N GLY A 429 -4.94 -7.74 -27.70
CA GLY A 429 -6.22 -7.30 -28.26
C GLY A 429 -7.33 -8.36 -28.17
N GLU A 430 -7.02 -9.62 -28.49
CA GLU A 430 -7.94 -10.75 -28.35
C GLU A 430 -8.39 -10.92 -26.89
N MET A 431 -7.43 -10.83 -25.95
CA MET A 431 -7.70 -10.96 -24.52
C MET A 431 -8.48 -9.78 -23.95
N ALA A 432 -8.15 -8.55 -24.35
CA ALA A 432 -8.90 -7.34 -23.97
C ALA A 432 -10.35 -7.42 -24.47
N LEU A 433 -10.55 -7.80 -25.74
CA LEU A 433 -11.90 -7.92 -26.32
C LEU A 433 -12.74 -8.99 -25.62
N GLU A 434 -12.15 -10.14 -25.30
CA GLU A 434 -12.82 -11.19 -24.53
C GLU A 434 -13.21 -10.70 -23.12
N TRP A 435 -12.32 -9.96 -22.45
CA TRP A 435 -12.58 -9.38 -21.15
C TRP A 435 -13.71 -8.33 -21.22
N LEU A 436 -13.68 -7.42 -22.20
CA LEU A 436 -14.70 -6.38 -22.40
C LEU A 436 -16.09 -7.00 -22.62
N LYS A 437 -16.18 -8.01 -23.49
CA LYS A 437 -17.42 -8.78 -23.74
C LYS A 437 -18.01 -9.30 -22.43
N ARG A 438 -17.19 -9.94 -21.59
CA ARG A 438 -17.64 -10.47 -20.30
C ARG A 438 -18.12 -9.39 -19.34
N LYS A 439 -17.45 -8.24 -19.25
CA LYS A 439 -17.88 -7.15 -18.36
C LYS A 439 -19.14 -6.46 -18.87
N LEU A 440 -19.32 -6.33 -20.18
CA LEU A 440 -20.56 -5.80 -20.76
C LEU A 440 -21.74 -6.75 -20.48
N GLU A 441 -21.56 -8.07 -20.60
CA GLU A 441 -22.62 -9.03 -20.34
C GLU A 441 -22.93 -9.22 -18.85
N GLY A 442 -21.89 -9.37 -18.02
CA GLY A 442 -22.03 -9.80 -16.62
C GLY A 442 -21.71 -8.74 -15.56
N GLY A 443 -21.05 -7.66 -15.96
CA GLY A 443 -20.49 -6.62 -15.10
C GLY A 443 -19.30 -7.10 -14.25
N PHE A 444 -18.95 -6.29 -13.25
CA PHE A 444 -17.73 -6.45 -12.43
C PHE A 444 -17.93 -7.42 -11.27
N SER A 445 -16.93 -8.26 -11.03
CA SER A 445 -16.85 -9.12 -9.85
C SER A 445 -16.36 -8.33 -8.65
N GLU A 446 -15.44 -7.39 -8.88
CA GLU A 446 -14.92 -6.44 -7.89
C GLU A 446 -15.76 -5.15 -7.90
N PHE A 447 -17.09 -5.32 -7.86
CA PHE A 447 -18.10 -4.28 -8.08
C PHE A 447 -17.84 -3.00 -7.27
N ASP A 448 -18.07 -1.84 -7.90
CA ASP A 448 -17.93 -0.50 -7.30
C ASP A 448 -16.62 -0.24 -6.55
N SER A 449 -15.55 -1.02 -6.74
CA SER A 449 -14.26 -0.77 -6.09
C SER A 449 -13.75 0.63 -6.42
N ASN A 450 -13.54 1.45 -5.38
CA ASN A 450 -13.05 2.83 -5.54
C ASN A 450 -11.65 2.88 -6.18
N ALA A 451 -10.77 1.96 -5.79
CA ALA A 451 -9.44 1.87 -6.36
C ALA A 451 -9.45 1.31 -7.79
N TYR A 452 -10.24 0.27 -8.04
CA TYR A 452 -10.17 -0.46 -9.31
C TYR A 452 -10.93 0.24 -10.42
N LEU A 453 -12.04 0.93 -10.11
CA LEU A 453 -12.78 1.72 -11.10
C LEU A 453 -11.88 2.79 -11.75
N ALA A 454 -11.01 3.43 -10.95
CA ALA A 454 -10.06 4.40 -11.47
C ALA A 454 -9.07 3.73 -12.46
N ILE A 455 -8.54 2.57 -12.11
CA ILE A 455 -7.63 1.82 -12.98
C ILE A 455 -8.32 1.28 -14.24
N ASP A 456 -9.54 0.77 -14.12
CA ASP A 456 -10.34 0.35 -15.28
C ASP A 456 -10.60 1.55 -16.20
N THR A 457 -10.88 2.73 -15.65
CA THR A 457 -11.03 3.98 -16.41
C THR A 457 -9.76 4.31 -17.21
N LEU A 458 -8.57 4.18 -16.60
CA LEU A 458 -7.29 4.37 -17.29
C LEU A 458 -7.16 3.46 -18.51
N ALA A 459 -7.45 2.17 -18.35
CA ALA A 459 -7.34 1.20 -19.44
C ALA A 459 -8.39 1.44 -20.53
N LEU A 460 -9.66 1.64 -20.15
CA LEU A 460 -10.77 1.87 -21.10
C LEU A 460 -10.56 3.12 -21.95
N VAL A 461 -10.14 4.23 -21.34
CA VAL A 461 -9.80 5.46 -22.06
C VAL A 461 -8.64 5.22 -23.03
N SER A 462 -7.59 4.50 -22.60
CA SER A 462 -6.43 4.24 -23.45
C SER A 462 -6.77 3.36 -24.65
N LEU A 463 -7.59 2.32 -24.46
CA LEU A 463 -8.11 1.48 -25.55
C LEU A 463 -8.96 2.28 -26.53
N LEU A 464 -9.86 3.12 -26.02
CA LEU A 464 -10.71 3.98 -26.84
C LEU A 464 -9.89 4.97 -27.67
N GLU A 465 -8.88 5.61 -27.08
CA GLU A 465 -8.04 6.60 -27.76
C GLU A 465 -7.17 5.99 -28.86
N PHE A 466 -6.54 4.84 -28.57
CA PHE A 466 -5.36 4.38 -29.31
C PHE A 466 -5.49 3.00 -29.95
N SER A 467 -6.46 2.16 -29.58
CA SER A 467 -6.57 0.82 -30.19
C SER A 467 -6.78 0.94 -31.71
N PRO A 468 -6.06 0.19 -32.56
CA PRO A 468 -6.33 0.13 -33.99
C PRO A 468 -7.68 -0.54 -34.29
N ASN A 469 -8.21 -1.37 -33.38
CA ASN A 469 -9.44 -2.12 -33.57
C ASN A 469 -10.70 -1.32 -33.17
N SER A 470 -11.59 -1.06 -34.13
CA SER A 470 -12.85 -0.31 -33.89
C SER A 470 -13.84 -1.01 -32.96
N GLU A 471 -13.88 -2.34 -32.93
CA GLU A 471 -14.73 -3.11 -32.01
C GLU A 471 -14.27 -2.90 -30.57
N ILE A 472 -12.96 -2.98 -30.31
CA ILE A 472 -12.37 -2.71 -28.99
C ILE A 472 -12.69 -1.29 -28.54
N ARG A 473 -12.52 -0.29 -29.42
CA ARG A 473 -12.88 1.10 -29.10
C ARG A 473 -14.34 1.25 -28.69
N SER A 474 -15.25 0.68 -29.49
CA SER A 474 -16.70 0.75 -29.23
C SER A 474 -17.09 0.07 -27.91
N PHE A 475 -16.45 -1.06 -27.59
CA PHE A 475 -16.74 -1.81 -26.37
C PHE A 475 -16.15 -1.13 -25.13
N ALA A 476 -14.97 -0.51 -25.28
CA ALA A 476 -14.34 0.29 -24.23
C ALA A 476 -15.20 1.52 -23.89
N GLU A 477 -15.72 2.23 -24.91
CA GLU A 477 -16.64 3.36 -24.73
C GLU A 477 -17.92 2.94 -23.99
N ALA A 478 -18.59 1.88 -24.46
CA ALA A 478 -19.82 1.38 -23.84
C ALA A 478 -19.62 0.97 -22.37
N LEU A 479 -18.48 0.32 -22.06
CA LEU A 479 -18.18 -0.08 -20.68
C LEU A 479 -17.77 1.12 -19.82
N LEU A 480 -17.06 2.11 -20.37
CA LEU A 480 -16.71 3.34 -19.68
C LEU A 480 -17.97 4.14 -19.29
N ASP A 481 -18.91 4.31 -20.22
CA ASP A 481 -20.19 4.96 -19.95
C ASP A 481 -20.98 4.26 -18.84
N ARG A 482 -21.07 2.93 -18.91
CA ARG A 482 -21.73 2.13 -17.87
C ARG A 482 -21.04 2.29 -16.51
N THR A 483 -19.71 2.34 -16.50
CA THR A 483 -18.90 2.47 -15.29
C THR A 483 -19.06 3.85 -14.67
N LEU A 484 -19.01 4.91 -15.47
CA LEU A 484 -19.21 6.28 -15.01
C LEU A 484 -20.66 6.57 -14.59
N LEU A 485 -21.65 5.94 -15.25
CA LEU A 485 -23.03 5.97 -14.79
C LEU A 485 -23.18 5.29 -13.43
N SER A 486 -22.53 4.14 -13.22
CA SER A 486 -22.50 3.46 -11.92
C SER A 486 -21.88 4.37 -10.86
N LEU A 487 -20.72 4.96 -11.14
CA LEU A 487 -20.06 5.90 -10.24
C LEU A 487 -20.99 7.08 -9.90
N ALA A 488 -21.57 7.75 -10.90
CA ALA A 488 -22.47 8.89 -10.70
C ALA A 488 -23.68 8.54 -9.84
N SER A 489 -24.25 7.35 -10.08
CA SER A 489 -25.39 6.82 -9.33
C SER A 489 -25.01 6.51 -7.87
N ASN A 490 -23.85 5.92 -7.67
CA ASN A 490 -23.35 5.51 -6.36
C ASN A 490 -22.57 6.63 -5.64
N SER A 491 -22.65 7.87 -6.14
CA SER A 491 -21.95 9.00 -5.56
C SER A 491 -22.90 9.99 -4.89
N TRP A 492 -22.51 10.47 -3.71
CA TRP A 492 -23.23 11.51 -2.99
C TRP A 492 -22.26 12.58 -2.48
N ARG A 493 -22.46 13.83 -2.93
CA ARG A 493 -21.66 14.98 -2.51
C ARG A 493 -20.14 14.78 -2.66
N GLY A 494 -19.72 14.14 -3.76
CA GLY A 494 -18.31 13.87 -4.06
C GLY A 494 -17.71 12.69 -3.31
N ILE A 495 -18.55 11.78 -2.78
CA ILE A 495 -18.15 10.54 -2.11
C ILE A 495 -18.72 9.38 -2.89
N HIS A 496 -17.92 8.39 -3.27
CA HIS A 496 -18.39 7.14 -3.88
C HIS A 496 -18.93 6.20 -2.80
N GLY A 497 -20.08 6.54 -2.23
CA GLY A 497 -20.64 5.93 -1.03
C GLY A 497 -21.41 4.62 -1.25
N ALA A 498 -20.85 3.68 -2.01
CA ALA A 498 -21.44 2.37 -2.27
C ALA A 498 -20.82 1.24 -1.45
N ALA A 499 -21.45 0.07 -1.50
CA ALA A 499 -20.76 -1.16 -1.13
C ALA A 499 -19.64 -1.42 -2.14
N HIS A 500 -18.42 -1.63 -1.66
CA HIS A 500 -17.27 -1.91 -2.51
C HIS A 500 -16.92 -3.41 -2.45
N GLY A 501 -16.82 -4.06 -3.60
CA GLY A 501 -16.25 -5.42 -3.71
C GLY A 501 -14.77 -5.46 -3.31
N ARG A 502 -14.08 -4.33 -3.44
CA ARG A 502 -12.72 -4.11 -2.92
C ARG A 502 -12.52 -2.64 -2.53
N SER A 503 -11.80 -2.42 -1.43
CA SER A 503 -11.36 -1.08 -0.99
C SER A 503 -10.12 -1.23 -0.13
N TYR A 504 -9.32 -0.17 -0.03
CA TYR A 504 -8.21 -0.10 0.92
C TYR A 504 -8.66 0.51 2.26
N THR A 505 -7.94 0.20 3.33
CA THR A 505 -8.28 0.68 4.69
C THR A 505 -8.31 2.22 4.77
N THR A 506 -7.43 2.90 4.04
CA THR A 506 -7.35 4.37 4.03
C THR A 506 -8.53 5.02 3.34
N THR A 507 -8.94 4.49 2.19
CA THR A 507 -10.11 4.98 1.46
C THR A 507 -11.40 4.71 2.24
N PHE A 508 -11.46 3.60 2.98
CA PHE A 508 -12.56 3.33 3.92
C PHE A 508 -12.60 4.32 5.10
N ARG A 509 -11.45 4.74 5.61
CA ARG A 509 -11.38 5.73 6.70
C ARG A 509 -11.74 7.14 6.25
N SER A 510 -11.51 7.47 4.97
CA SER A 510 -11.86 8.77 4.41
C SER A 510 -11.97 8.72 2.89
N SER A 511 -13.16 9.02 2.38
CA SER A 511 -13.45 9.11 0.94
C SER A 511 -12.57 10.09 0.17
N ARG A 512 -11.92 11.04 0.85
CA ARG A 512 -10.96 11.96 0.22
C ARG A 512 -9.76 11.25 -0.41
N PHE A 513 -9.45 10.04 0.06
CA PHE A 513 -8.39 9.20 -0.51
C PHE A 513 -8.88 8.32 -1.67
N GLU A 514 -10.19 8.25 -1.94
CA GLU A 514 -10.72 7.44 -3.04
C GLU A 514 -10.09 7.87 -4.37
N GLU A 515 -9.66 6.88 -5.14
CA GLU A 515 -9.05 7.06 -6.45
C GLU A 515 -10.09 7.55 -7.48
N THR A 516 -11.39 7.36 -7.21
CA THR A 516 -12.50 7.97 -7.96
C THR A 516 -12.70 9.45 -7.65
N ALA A 517 -12.18 9.98 -6.54
CA ALA A 517 -12.46 11.36 -6.12
C ALA A 517 -11.95 12.43 -7.11
N PRO A 518 -10.75 12.30 -7.72
CA PRO A 518 -10.32 13.20 -8.78
C PRO A 518 -11.13 13.04 -10.08
N ILE A 519 -11.57 11.82 -10.40
CA ILE A 519 -12.43 11.55 -11.58
C ILE A 519 -13.76 12.29 -11.43
N MET A 520 -14.40 12.18 -10.27
CA MET A 520 -15.62 12.94 -9.95
C MET A 520 -15.40 14.45 -10.06
N TRP A 521 -14.23 14.93 -9.62
CA TRP A 521 -13.89 16.35 -9.70
C TRP A 521 -13.81 16.81 -11.16
N ALA A 522 -13.15 16.03 -12.00
CA ALA A 522 -12.98 16.32 -13.42
C ALA A 522 -14.29 16.28 -14.23
N LEU A 523 -15.19 15.35 -13.89
CA LEU A 523 -16.40 15.10 -14.68
C LEU A 523 -17.58 15.98 -14.27
N TRP A 524 -17.85 16.12 -12.96
CA TRP A 524 -19.02 16.85 -12.46
C TRP A 524 -18.68 17.80 -11.32
N GLY A 525 -17.40 18.11 -11.11
CA GLY A 525 -16.98 19.20 -10.25
C GLY A 525 -17.25 18.96 -8.76
N MET A 526 -17.27 17.72 -8.27
CA MET A 526 -17.33 17.37 -6.84
C MET A 526 -16.33 16.24 -6.54
N GLY A 527 -15.85 16.14 -5.31
CA GLY A 527 -14.85 15.13 -4.92
C GLY A 527 -13.64 15.75 -4.23
N SER A 528 -12.48 15.12 -4.37
CA SER A 528 -11.23 15.53 -3.75
C SER A 528 -10.07 15.43 -4.73
N LEU A 529 -9.15 16.40 -4.69
CA LEU A 529 -7.89 16.31 -5.42
C LEU A 529 -6.83 15.67 -4.52
N ASN A 530 -6.48 14.42 -4.83
CA ASN A 530 -5.52 13.60 -4.10
C ASN A 530 -4.37 13.14 -5.04
N LEU A 531 -3.62 12.11 -4.65
CA LEU A 531 -2.46 11.63 -5.42
C LEU A 531 -2.80 10.58 -6.49
N ALA A 532 -4.07 10.16 -6.63
CA ALA A 532 -4.52 9.24 -7.68
C ALA A 532 -4.70 9.98 -9.02
N VAL A 533 -3.59 10.42 -9.60
CA VAL A 533 -3.60 11.41 -10.70
C VAL A 533 -3.59 10.80 -12.10
N LEU A 534 -3.05 9.60 -12.28
CA LEU A 534 -2.89 9.01 -13.62
C LEU A 534 -4.22 8.76 -14.33
N PRO A 535 -5.22 8.07 -13.73
CA PRO A 535 -6.50 7.83 -14.39
C PRO A 535 -7.28 9.09 -14.75
N VAL A 536 -7.35 10.06 -13.84
CA VAL A 536 -8.07 11.31 -14.12
C VAL A 536 -7.38 12.10 -15.22
N THR A 537 -6.04 12.08 -15.27
CA THR A 537 -5.27 12.78 -16.30
C THR A 537 -5.51 12.18 -17.68
N THR A 538 -5.48 10.86 -17.83
CA THR A 538 -5.76 10.22 -19.12
C THR A 538 -7.20 10.49 -19.58
N LEU A 539 -8.16 10.48 -18.65
CA LEU A 539 -9.55 10.82 -18.93
C LEU A 539 -9.74 12.27 -19.43
N ILE A 540 -9.15 13.27 -18.78
CA ILE A 540 -9.35 14.69 -19.17
C ILE A 540 -8.51 15.11 -20.38
N THR A 541 -7.50 14.31 -20.75
CA THR A 541 -6.67 14.53 -21.95
C THR A 541 -7.07 13.62 -23.11
N ALA A 542 -8.13 12.83 -22.95
CA ALA A 542 -8.74 12.08 -24.04
C ALA A 542 -9.38 13.05 -25.05
N THR A 543 -9.34 12.67 -26.33
CA THR A 543 -9.83 13.47 -27.45
C THR A 543 -11.05 12.86 -28.13
N ARG A 544 -11.27 11.55 -27.98
CA ARG A 544 -12.42 10.82 -28.53
C ARG A 544 -13.57 10.65 -27.54
N TYR A 545 -13.27 10.58 -26.24
CA TYR A 545 -14.30 10.33 -25.24
C TYR A 545 -15.03 11.62 -24.84
N GLU A 546 -16.35 11.61 -24.95
CA GLU A 546 -17.22 12.65 -24.41
C GLU A 546 -18.21 12.03 -23.43
N ILE A 547 -18.25 12.53 -22.20
CA ILE A 547 -19.18 12.02 -21.20
C ILE A 547 -20.64 12.34 -21.58
N PRO A 548 -21.55 11.36 -21.58
CA PRO A 548 -22.97 11.61 -21.78
C PRO A 548 -23.56 12.57 -20.75
N GLU A 549 -24.29 13.60 -21.19
CA GLU A 549 -24.89 14.62 -20.31
C GLU A 549 -25.77 14.03 -19.20
N LEU A 550 -26.44 12.90 -19.48
CA LEU A 550 -27.29 12.21 -18.52
C LEU A 550 -26.50 11.79 -17.27
N ILE A 551 -25.27 11.31 -17.43
CA ILE A 551 -24.42 10.87 -16.32
C ILE A 551 -24.12 12.05 -15.39
N VAL A 552 -23.79 13.22 -15.96
CA VAL A 552 -23.55 14.44 -15.20
C VAL A 552 -24.82 14.90 -14.47
N LYS A 553 -25.99 14.82 -15.12
CA LYS A 553 -27.29 15.15 -14.51
C LYS A 553 -27.62 14.22 -13.33
N VAL A 554 -27.28 12.93 -13.42
CA VAL A 554 -27.40 11.98 -12.31
C VAL A 554 -26.50 12.40 -11.15
N ALA A 555 -25.21 12.66 -11.40
CA ALA A 555 -24.27 13.07 -10.36
C ALA A 555 -24.65 14.40 -9.68
N HIS A 556 -25.30 15.33 -10.40
CA HIS A 556 -25.77 16.61 -9.85
C HIS A 556 -27.12 16.52 -9.12
N SER A 557 -27.82 15.40 -9.18
CA SER A 557 -29.13 15.21 -8.54
C SER A 557 -29.03 14.90 -7.04
N VAL A 558 -28.20 15.65 -6.30
CA VAL A 558 -27.81 15.37 -4.90
C VAL A 558 -28.93 15.48 -3.86
N ASP A 559 -30.03 16.15 -4.19
CA ASP A 559 -31.18 16.35 -3.31
C ASP A 559 -32.37 15.43 -3.68
N LYS A 560 -32.26 14.65 -4.76
CA LYS A 560 -33.28 13.69 -5.17
C LYS A 560 -32.98 12.32 -4.57
N LYS A 561 -34.03 11.67 -4.07
CA LYS A 561 -33.97 10.26 -3.63
C LYS A 561 -34.42 9.38 -4.78
N TRP A 562 -33.70 8.29 -5.01
CA TRP A 562 -34.08 7.25 -5.94
C TRP A 562 -33.58 5.91 -5.40
N GLU A 563 -34.25 4.84 -5.78
CA GLU A 563 -33.87 3.48 -5.39
C GLU A 563 -33.40 2.72 -6.63
N GLY A 564 -32.22 2.12 -6.52
CA GLY A 564 -31.60 1.34 -7.58
C GLY A 564 -31.29 -0.07 -7.12
N ARG A 565 -31.34 -1.02 -8.06
CA ARG A 565 -30.80 -2.37 -7.87
C ARG A 565 -29.82 -2.67 -8.99
N GLN A 566 -28.56 -2.86 -8.63
CA GLN A 566 -27.51 -3.37 -9.51
C GLN A 566 -27.33 -4.86 -9.28
N VAL A 567 -27.16 -5.62 -10.36
CA VAL A 567 -26.98 -7.07 -10.31
C VAL A 567 -25.84 -7.43 -11.25
N TYR A 568 -24.80 -8.04 -10.68
CA TYR A 568 -23.66 -8.59 -11.39
C TYR A 568 -23.80 -10.11 -11.43
N ARG A 569 -23.63 -10.72 -12.61
CA ARG A 569 -23.77 -12.18 -12.80
C ARG A 569 -22.68 -12.66 -13.73
N GLY A 570 -22.05 -13.77 -13.38
CA GLY A 570 -21.05 -14.42 -14.20
C GLY A 570 -21.10 -15.94 -14.06
N LYS A 571 -20.46 -16.63 -14.99
CA LYS A 571 -20.15 -18.06 -14.88
C LYS A 571 -18.64 -18.20 -14.73
N TYR A 572 -18.19 -19.09 -13.85
CA TYR A 572 -16.77 -19.42 -13.78
C TYR A 572 -16.31 -20.00 -15.12
N ARG A 573 -15.19 -19.47 -15.65
CA ARG A 573 -14.57 -19.98 -16.90
C ARG A 573 -14.13 -21.44 -16.74
N PHE A 574 -13.70 -21.80 -15.54
CA PHE A 574 -13.33 -23.16 -15.14
C PHE A 574 -13.86 -23.43 -13.74
N THR A 575 -14.67 -24.47 -13.55
CA THR A 575 -14.97 -25.01 -12.22
C THR A 575 -13.98 -26.12 -11.93
N SER A 576 -12.88 -25.82 -11.24
CA SER A 576 -12.06 -26.89 -10.67
C SER A 576 -12.80 -27.43 -9.45
N VAL A 577 -12.98 -28.75 -9.38
CA VAL A 577 -13.48 -29.43 -8.19
C VAL A 577 -12.36 -29.35 -7.16
N HIS A 578 -12.24 -28.25 -6.43
CA HIS A 578 -11.32 -28.17 -5.31
C HIS A 578 -11.79 -29.17 -4.24
N PRO A 579 -10.92 -30.02 -3.67
CA PRO A 579 -11.31 -31.01 -2.67
C PRO A 579 -11.85 -30.37 -1.38
N TYR A 580 -11.62 -29.08 -1.17
CA TYR A 580 -12.31 -28.27 -0.19
C TYR A 580 -13.61 -27.72 -0.78
N ARG A 581 -14.57 -28.62 -1.04
CA ARG A 581 -15.97 -28.24 -1.10
C ARG A 581 -16.34 -27.71 0.30
N ILE A 582 -16.29 -26.39 0.47
CA ILE A 582 -17.20 -25.73 1.41
C ILE A 582 -18.58 -25.85 0.74
N THR A 583 -19.22 -26.99 0.92
CA THR A 583 -20.64 -27.16 0.62
C THR A 583 -21.41 -26.13 1.44
N ASP A 584 -22.27 -25.36 0.78
CA ASP A 584 -23.21 -24.39 1.35
C ASP A 584 -22.64 -23.20 2.12
N LEU A 585 -22.00 -22.28 1.40
CA LEU A 585 -22.21 -20.86 1.67
C LEU A 585 -23.30 -20.35 0.74
N GLY A 586 -24.55 -20.69 1.08
CA GLY A 586 -25.69 -19.89 0.68
C GLY A 586 -25.52 -18.50 1.29
N CYS A 587 -24.82 -17.60 0.59
CA CYS A 587 -24.78 -16.18 0.92
C CYS A 587 -26.16 -15.59 0.57
N ARG A 588 -27.17 -15.94 1.37
CA ARG A 588 -28.35 -15.10 1.54
C ARG A 588 -27.88 -13.94 2.37
N VAL A 589 -27.53 -12.84 1.71
CA VAL A 589 -27.58 -11.53 2.37
C VAL A 589 -29.05 -11.31 2.74
N CYS A 590 -29.42 -11.69 3.96
CA CYS A 590 -30.72 -11.39 4.53
C CYS A 590 -30.82 -9.88 4.70
N ARG A 591 -31.42 -9.20 3.72
CA ARG A 591 -32.11 -7.93 3.95
C ARG A 591 -33.43 -8.24 4.63
N ASN A 592 -33.56 -7.77 5.87
CA ASN A 592 -34.75 -7.37 6.61
C ASN A 592 -34.73 -7.91 8.03
N MET A 593 -34.58 -7.01 9.00
CA MET A 593 -35.50 -6.84 10.14
C MET A 593 -35.12 -5.54 10.87
N PHE A 594 -35.67 -4.42 10.39
CA PHE A 594 -36.14 -3.39 11.32
C PHE A 594 -37.66 -3.49 11.27
N GLY A 595 -38.22 -4.09 12.31
CA GLY A 595 -39.64 -4.05 12.62
C GLY A 595 -39.81 -3.21 13.88
N GLU A 596 -40.69 -2.21 13.76
CA GLU A 596 -41.35 -1.35 14.76
C GLU A 596 -40.49 -0.59 15.79
#